data_AF-A0A4Q5Z405-F1
#
_entry.id   AF-A0A4Q5Z405-F1
#
_cell.length_a   1.000
_cell.length_b   1.000
_cell.length_c   1.000
_cell.angle_alpha   90.00
_cell.angle_beta   90.00
_cell.angle_gamma   90.00
#
_symmetry.space_group_name_H-M   'P 1'
#
loop_
_entity.id
_entity.type
_entity.pdbx_description
1 polymer ?
#
loop_
_entity_poly.entity_id
_entity_poly.type
_entity_poly.pdbx_seq_one_letter_code
_entity_poly.pdbx_strand_id
1 'polypeptide(L)'
;MNKFLLFCFFSFCAVITHAQSTYYWVGGAPLAPQNISTLSNWNSSPDGTGSSRSSSTGADILVFDGTNYGGATPTTGTDSVYLNSSISCAQLKFINGAKIIFKRNTSGTSTLTIAGDGTMAEDFVIEAGSSLKLSDGPGSQIIAMAATNTGRVSGDFTMSTSLQAGIRNTTAGNPGSLVFTSGANFYTNITASPSAAYPFGNATQSSERWVVFEAGASLYYDGGSSPFGSTSAGQPPFQPIEFRAGSNFYVRTSNLATAAGVFTNRKAFANVILLNGATLTADGSINRIDTLTISAGSTFTTHTSGQTVILGDLVVHGTLGAAPTSTNEIVLAGNIPQTISGTGTIAVSSLMVTDGAAVTLNKNIAVNRTVNVNGKLDFGTYQITGDGTFTAKNAVAAANGNATRSAGAYLLTGVSGAAGLSRGITVSGTGLQPGTRVVSYTTNADSIYISLPAITNGTGTAVTFGAEEATLETSNPAGFDPLTGSVTVTGEQTYGRINYVINTTTTKPFGLNTGGTTTVEAASVLFNAPVTTNAIALIYENLQATSGKINIRPTDSLSLMTGATLSGTYN
;
A
#
# COMPACT_ATOMS: atom_id res chain seq x y z
N MET A 1 36.71 57.87 -8.27
CA MET A 1 35.70 56.79 -8.41
C MET A 1 34.82 56.80 -7.17
N ASN A 2 33.50 56.99 -7.35
CA ASN A 2 32.58 57.27 -6.24
C ASN A 2 32.40 56.02 -5.36
N LYS A 3 32.52 56.14 -4.03
CA LYS A 3 32.52 55.00 -3.09
C LYS A 3 31.27 54.11 -3.23
N PHE A 4 30.16 54.71 -3.65
CA PHE A 4 28.90 54.03 -3.93
C PHE A 4 28.99 53.09 -5.15
N LEU A 5 29.72 53.48 -6.21
CA LEU A 5 29.91 52.66 -7.40
C LEU A 5 30.82 51.45 -7.13
N LEU A 6 31.83 51.65 -6.27
CA LEU A 6 32.73 50.57 -5.83
C LEU A 6 31.99 49.56 -4.94
N PHE A 7 31.09 50.02 -4.05
CA PHE A 7 30.23 49.13 -3.26
C PHE A 7 29.24 48.37 -4.14
N CYS A 8 28.58 49.03 -5.10
CA CYS A 8 27.70 48.34 -6.07
C CYS A 8 28.47 47.35 -6.94
N PHE A 9 29.71 47.66 -7.35
CA PHE A 9 30.56 46.73 -8.11
C PHE A 9 31.00 45.54 -7.24
N PHE A 10 31.40 45.74 -5.98
CA PHE A 10 31.68 44.65 -5.05
C PHE A 10 30.43 43.83 -4.71
N SER A 11 29.25 44.44 -4.61
CA SER A 11 27.98 43.72 -4.45
C SER A 11 27.60 42.94 -5.71
N PHE A 12 27.82 43.48 -6.92
CA PHE A 12 27.61 42.74 -8.17
C PHE A 12 28.62 41.60 -8.33
N CYS A 13 29.89 41.81 -7.99
CA CYS A 13 30.91 40.76 -7.97
C CYS A 13 30.65 39.70 -6.89
N ALA A 14 30.06 40.07 -5.75
CA ALA A 14 29.62 39.14 -4.70
C ALA A 14 28.36 38.35 -5.10
N VAL A 15 27.55 38.86 -6.04
CA VAL A 15 26.39 38.15 -6.61
C VAL A 15 26.81 37.20 -7.75
N ILE A 16 28.00 37.36 -8.34
CA ILE A 16 28.51 36.49 -9.42
C ILE A 16 29.14 35.17 -8.90
N THR A 17 29.34 34.99 -7.59
CA THR A 17 30.16 33.89 -7.05
C THR A 17 29.44 32.58 -6.64
N HIS A 18 28.25 32.31 -7.17
CA HIS A 18 27.68 30.95 -7.13
C HIS A 18 27.25 30.49 -8.53
N ALA A 19 28.16 30.57 -9.51
CA ALA A 19 27.97 29.85 -10.76
C ALA A 19 28.16 28.34 -10.48
N GLN A 20 27.07 27.59 -10.44
CA GLN A 20 27.11 26.13 -10.41
C GLN A 20 27.84 25.64 -11.66
N SER A 21 28.86 24.79 -11.49
CA SER A 21 29.59 24.19 -12.61
C SER A 21 29.08 22.78 -12.84
N THR A 22 28.81 22.43 -14.11
CA THR A 22 28.47 21.06 -14.49
C THR A 22 29.73 20.29 -14.82
N TYR A 23 29.87 19.10 -14.23
CA TYR A 23 30.97 18.19 -14.49
C TYR A 23 30.46 16.81 -14.87
N TYR A 24 30.95 16.32 -15.99
CA TYR A 24 30.72 14.98 -16.50
C TYR A 24 31.78 14.03 -15.98
N TRP A 25 31.36 12.82 -15.61
CA TRP A 25 32.28 11.74 -15.28
C TRP A 25 33.03 11.30 -16.54
N VAL A 26 34.36 11.45 -16.51
CA VAL A 26 35.29 11.01 -17.57
C VAL A 26 36.30 9.98 -17.06
N GLY A 27 36.03 9.38 -15.89
CA GLY A 27 36.89 8.40 -15.24
C GLY A 27 36.70 6.95 -15.68
N GLY A 28 35.69 6.67 -16.52
CA GLY A 28 35.27 5.32 -16.94
C GLY A 28 36.16 4.67 -18.00
N ALA A 29 37.48 4.93 -17.95
CA ALA A 29 38.44 4.55 -18.99
C ALA A 29 39.60 3.59 -18.60
N PRO A 30 39.79 3.08 -17.37
CA PRO A 30 40.86 2.10 -17.14
C PRO A 30 40.38 0.70 -16.75
N LEU A 31 41.31 -0.26 -16.82
CA LEU A 31 41.21 -1.68 -16.44
C LEU A 31 40.69 -1.94 -15.01
N ALA A 32 40.41 -0.91 -14.21
CA ALA A 32 39.93 -0.98 -12.84
C ALA A 32 39.04 0.24 -12.47
N PRO A 33 38.05 0.08 -11.57
CA PRO A 33 37.17 1.17 -11.11
C PRO A 33 37.96 2.37 -10.58
N GLN A 34 37.51 3.58 -10.89
CA GLN A 34 38.14 4.83 -10.43
C GLN A 34 37.39 5.45 -9.24
N ASN A 35 38.10 6.24 -8.42
CA ASN A 35 37.49 6.88 -7.26
C ASN A 35 36.69 8.14 -7.65
N ILE A 36 35.47 8.25 -7.13
CA ILE A 36 34.57 9.37 -7.33
C ILE A 36 35.14 10.71 -6.82
N SER A 37 36.03 10.69 -5.81
CA SER A 37 36.64 11.91 -5.28
C SER A 37 37.88 12.37 -6.05
N THR A 38 38.35 11.61 -7.03
CA THR A 38 39.49 12.01 -7.85
C THR A 38 39.03 13.10 -8.82
N LEU A 39 39.47 14.32 -8.55
CA LEU A 39 38.99 15.53 -9.24
C LEU A 39 39.23 15.53 -10.76
N SER A 40 40.32 14.93 -11.23
CA SER A 40 40.62 14.79 -12.66
C SER A 40 39.68 13.85 -13.42
N ASN A 41 38.89 13.04 -12.72
CA ASN A 41 37.89 12.15 -13.33
C ASN A 41 36.57 12.86 -13.61
N TRP A 42 36.49 14.15 -13.33
CA TRP A 42 35.35 15.02 -13.58
C TRP A 42 35.78 16.13 -14.53
N ASN A 43 35.05 16.36 -15.61
CA ASN A 43 35.40 17.34 -16.63
C ASN A 43 34.18 18.18 -17.03
N SER A 44 34.36 19.47 -17.30
CA SER A 44 33.26 20.34 -17.72
C SER A 44 32.70 20.03 -19.12
N SER A 45 33.31 19.09 -19.86
CA SER A 45 32.83 18.54 -21.12
C SER A 45 32.90 17.01 -21.10
N PRO A 46 31.88 16.29 -21.63
CA PRO A 46 31.86 14.83 -21.63
C PRO A 46 32.95 14.20 -22.51
N ASP A 47 33.50 14.93 -23.47
CA ASP A 47 34.62 14.49 -24.32
C ASP A 47 36.01 14.74 -23.69
N GLY A 48 36.07 15.25 -22.45
CA GLY A 48 37.32 15.51 -21.74
C GLY A 48 38.09 16.75 -22.21
N THR A 49 37.58 17.53 -23.17
CA THR A 49 38.25 18.76 -23.67
C THR A 49 38.11 19.96 -22.72
N GLY A 50 37.18 19.87 -21.77
CA GLY A 50 36.95 20.90 -20.76
C GLY A 50 37.96 20.88 -19.62
N SER A 51 37.64 21.60 -18.55
CA SER A 51 38.50 21.69 -17.36
C SER A 51 38.14 20.63 -16.33
N SER A 52 39.16 20.08 -15.67
CA SER A 52 38.95 19.20 -14.52
C SER A 52 38.24 19.92 -13.37
N ARG A 53 37.50 19.17 -12.56
CA ARG A 53 36.94 19.69 -11.31
C ARG A 53 38.07 20.17 -10.40
N SER A 54 37.90 21.32 -9.76
CA SER A 54 38.96 21.93 -8.94
C SER A 54 38.86 21.56 -7.45
N SER A 55 37.65 21.23 -6.97
CA SER A 55 37.40 20.78 -5.60
C SER A 55 36.03 20.11 -5.49
N SER A 56 35.80 19.33 -4.43
CA SER A 56 34.47 18.79 -4.14
C SER A 56 33.65 19.84 -3.40
N THR A 57 33.03 20.77 -4.13
CA THR A 57 32.11 21.75 -3.54
C THR A 57 30.68 21.21 -3.51
N GLY A 58 29.89 21.66 -2.54
CA GLY A 58 28.44 21.42 -2.52
C GLY A 58 27.65 22.20 -3.57
N ALA A 59 28.32 22.90 -4.50
CA ALA A 59 27.69 23.75 -5.52
C ALA A 59 27.70 23.12 -6.93
N ASP A 60 28.40 22.01 -7.14
CA ASP A 60 28.60 21.43 -8.47
C ASP A 60 27.43 20.54 -8.92
N ILE A 61 27.17 20.48 -10.22
CA ILE A 61 26.27 19.49 -10.84
C ILE A 61 27.14 18.34 -11.36
N LEU A 62 26.97 17.14 -10.80
CA LEU A 62 27.71 15.95 -11.23
C LEU A 62 26.85 15.08 -12.13
N VAL A 63 27.37 14.75 -13.31
CA VAL A 63 26.63 14.02 -14.34
C VAL A 63 27.39 12.77 -14.75
N PHE A 64 26.74 11.62 -14.64
CA PHE A 64 27.09 10.41 -15.36
C PHE A 64 26.28 10.39 -16.66
N ASP A 65 26.95 10.51 -17.79
CA ASP A 65 26.32 10.52 -19.11
C ASP A 65 26.67 9.21 -19.86
N GLY A 66 25.65 8.41 -20.15
CA GLY A 66 25.83 7.10 -20.79
C GLY A 66 26.42 7.14 -22.20
N THR A 67 26.47 8.32 -22.84
CA THR A 67 27.06 8.48 -24.17
C THR A 67 28.59 8.45 -24.14
N ASN A 68 29.22 8.83 -23.03
CA ASN A 68 30.68 8.80 -22.88
C ASN A 68 31.12 8.93 -21.40
N TYR A 69 31.79 7.90 -20.86
CA TYR A 69 32.45 7.96 -19.56
C TYR A 69 33.96 8.11 -19.62
N GLY A 70 34.57 8.06 -20.80
CA GLY A 70 36.02 7.95 -20.97
C GLY A 70 36.70 9.25 -21.39
N GLY A 71 35.93 10.33 -21.56
CA GLY A 71 36.45 11.62 -22.01
C GLY A 71 36.94 11.53 -23.45
N ALA A 72 38.23 11.82 -23.65
CA ALA A 72 38.84 11.88 -24.99
C ALA A 72 38.84 10.53 -25.71
N THR A 73 38.81 9.42 -24.97
CA THR A 73 38.63 8.07 -25.51
C THR A 73 37.25 7.57 -25.10
N PRO A 74 36.25 7.62 -26.00
CA PRO A 74 34.88 7.31 -25.61
C PRO A 74 34.70 5.89 -25.06
N THR A 75 34.05 5.79 -23.91
CA THR A 75 33.63 4.50 -23.32
C THR A 75 32.15 4.55 -22.96
N THR A 76 31.43 3.44 -23.17
CA THR A 76 29.99 3.31 -22.89
C THR A 76 29.70 1.97 -22.21
N GLY A 77 28.45 1.75 -21.80
CA GLY A 77 28.02 0.53 -21.13
C GLY A 77 27.91 0.71 -19.63
N THR A 78 28.39 -0.26 -18.86
CA THR A 78 28.36 -0.22 -17.38
C THR A 78 29.71 0.23 -16.85
N ASP A 79 29.71 1.28 -16.03
CA ASP A 79 30.90 1.73 -15.32
C ASP A 79 30.82 1.42 -13.83
N SER A 80 31.95 1.04 -13.24
CA SER A 80 32.10 0.79 -11.82
C SER A 80 32.93 1.90 -11.20
N VAL A 81 32.41 2.54 -10.15
CA VAL A 81 33.01 3.71 -9.52
C VAL A 81 33.21 3.45 -8.04
N TYR A 82 34.43 3.70 -7.55
CA TYR A 82 34.74 3.58 -6.14
C TYR A 82 34.24 4.79 -5.35
N LEU A 83 33.45 4.53 -4.31
CA LEU A 83 32.94 5.51 -3.35
C LEU A 83 33.76 5.43 -2.05
N ASN A 84 35.09 5.49 -2.15
CA ASN A 84 35.98 5.27 -0.99
C ASN A 84 36.08 6.47 -0.04
N SER A 85 35.62 7.63 -0.48
CA SER A 85 35.69 8.91 0.19
C SER A 85 34.35 9.62 0.05
N SER A 86 33.99 10.42 1.04
CA SER A 86 32.79 11.27 0.97
C SER A 86 33.02 12.42 0.00
N ILE A 87 32.01 12.76 -0.77
CA ILE A 87 31.99 13.92 -1.66
C ILE A 87 30.73 14.75 -1.43
N SER A 88 30.75 15.99 -1.91
CA SER A 88 29.55 16.84 -1.97
C SER A 88 29.32 17.36 -3.39
N CYS A 89 28.06 17.63 -3.71
CA CYS A 89 27.60 18.29 -4.92
C CYS A 89 26.27 18.99 -4.66
N ALA A 90 25.87 19.93 -5.53
CA ALA A 90 24.52 20.48 -5.53
C ALA A 90 23.53 19.48 -6.13
N GLN A 91 23.90 18.87 -7.26
CA GLN A 91 23.07 17.89 -7.96
C GLN A 91 23.87 16.66 -8.40
N LEU A 92 23.21 15.52 -8.54
CA LEU A 92 23.75 14.28 -9.08
C LEU A 92 22.77 13.67 -10.09
N LYS A 93 23.23 13.46 -11.33
CA LYS A 93 22.39 13.02 -12.45
C LYS A 93 22.99 11.82 -13.17
N PHE A 94 22.13 10.87 -13.53
CA PHE A 94 22.42 9.70 -14.36
C PHE A 94 21.51 9.79 -15.59
N ILE A 95 22.10 10.12 -16.74
CA ILE A 95 21.36 10.51 -17.95
C ILE A 95 21.80 9.71 -19.17
N ASN A 96 21.01 9.78 -20.24
CA ASN A 96 21.35 9.22 -21.55
C ASN A 96 21.77 7.73 -21.51
N GLY A 97 21.09 6.92 -20.69
CA GLY A 97 21.36 5.48 -20.58
C GLY A 97 22.57 5.14 -19.70
N ALA A 98 22.95 6.03 -18.78
CA ALA A 98 24.05 5.80 -17.85
C ALA A 98 23.81 4.56 -16.99
N LYS A 99 24.79 3.67 -16.82
CA LYS A 99 24.71 2.45 -15.99
C LYS A 99 25.87 2.42 -15.00
N ILE A 100 25.61 2.86 -13.77
CA ILE A 100 26.67 3.09 -12.78
C ILE A 100 26.55 2.13 -11.61
N ILE A 101 27.67 1.52 -11.25
CA ILE A 101 27.81 0.70 -10.05
C ILE A 101 28.73 1.43 -9.08
N PHE A 102 28.16 1.92 -7.98
CA PHE A 102 28.94 2.36 -6.84
C PHE A 102 29.36 1.18 -5.99
N LYS A 103 30.64 1.17 -5.62
CA LYS A 103 31.24 0.15 -4.76
C LYS A 103 32.24 0.81 -3.82
N ARG A 104 32.45 0.21 -2.65
CA ARG A 104 33.62 0.51 -1.82
C ARG A 104 34.58 -0.64 -1.85
N ASN A 105 35.89 -0.35 -1.84
CA ASN A 105 36.94 -1.36 -1.69
C ASN A 105 37.70 -1.22 -0.36
N THR A 106 37.24 -0.30 0.51
CA THR A 106 37.75 -0.04 1.85
C THR A 106 36.62 -0.14 2.88
N SER A 107 36.97 -0.42 4.14
CA SER A 107 36.03 -0.44 5.27
C SER A 107 35.58 0.97 5.69
N GLY A 108 34.62 1.05 6.62
CA GLY A 108 34.05 2.31 7.13
C GLY A 108 32.74 2.70 6.45
N THR A 109 32.42 4.00 6.41
CA THR A 109 31.25 4.56 5.69
C THR A 109 31.66 5.76 4.85
N SER A 110 31.17 5.84 3.60
CA SER A 110 31.28 7.05 2.78
C SER A 110 29.90 7.65 2.51
N THR A 111 29.87 8.97 2.39
CA THR A 111 28.62 9.73 2.15
C THR A 111 28.77 10.61 0.92
N LEU A 112 27.90 10.42 -0.06
CA LEU A 112 27.68 11.38 -1.13
C LEU A 112 26.62 12.37 -0.64
N THR A 113 27.02 13.61 -0.40
CA THR A 113 26.12 14.67 0.08
C THR A 113 25.62 15.49 -1.09
N ILE A 114 24.31 15.48 -1.31
CA ILE A 114 23.61 16.35 -2.24
C ILE A 114 23.10 17.53 -1.42
N ALA A 115 23.68 18.71 -1.64
CA ALA A 115 23.37 19.91 -0.87
C ALA A 115 22.11 20.63 -1.37
N GLY A 116 21.71 20.34 -2.62
CA GLY A 116 20.68 21.08 -3.31
C GLY A 116 21.25 22.33 -3.96
N ASP A 117 20.65 22.71 -5.07
CA ASP A 117 21.12 23.83 -5.88
C ASP A 117 20.30 25.12 -5.61
N GLY A 118 19.26 25.01 -4.79
CA GLY A 118 18.37 26.09 -4.40
C GLY A 118 17.37 26.51 -5.48
N THR A 119 17.29 25.76 -6.59
CA THR A 119 16.39 26.01 -7.71
C THR A 119 15.21 25.03 -7.71
N MET A 120 14.41 25.07 -8.76
CA MET A 120 13.29 24.14 -8.99
C MET A 120 13.70 22.86 -9.72
N ALA A 121 14.96 22.76 -10.18
CA ALA A 121 15.45 21.57 -10.86
C ALA A 121 15.67 20.42 -9.86
N GLU A 122 15.51 19.18 -10.31
CA GLU A 122 15.72 18.04 -9.43
C GLU A 122 17.21 17.85 -9.08
N ASP A 123 17.50 17.62 -7.80
CA ASP A 123 18.86 17.50 -7.28
C ASP A 123 19.42 16.08 -7.43
N PHE A 124 18.57 15.06 -7.43
CA PHE A 124 18.94 13.67 -7.69
C PHE A 124 18.12 13.11 -8.86
N VAL A 125 18.78 12.73 -9.96
CA VAL A 125 18.09 12.27 -11.16
C VAL A 125 18.64 10.94 -11.65
N ILE A 126 17.78 9.95 -11.85
CA ILE A 126 18.06 8.78 -12.68
C ILE A 126 17.04 8.78 -13.82
N GLU A 127 17.47 9.02 -15.05
CA GLU A 127 16.57 9.02 -16.20
C GLU A 127 16.11 7.62 -16.61
N ALA A 128 15.03 7.57 -17.40
CA ALA A 128 14.59 6.32 -18.02
C ALA A 128 15.72 5.72 -18.86
N GLY A 129 15.89 4.39 -18.77
CA GLY A 129 16.99 3.67 -19.41
C GLY A 129 18.35 3.79 -18.70
N SER A 130 18.49 4.67 -17.71
CA SER A 130 19.68 4.77 -16.85
C SER A 130 19.52 3.92 -15.59
N SER A 131 20.62 3.56 -14.94
CA SER A 131 20.64 2.82 -13.69
C SER A 131 21.76 3.23 -12.74
N LEU A 132 21.45 3.16 -11.45
CA LEU A 132 22.41 3.28 -10.35
C LEU A 132 22.32 2.04 -9.45
N LYS A 133 23.46 1.46 -9.10
CA LYS A 133 23.55 0.36 -8.13
C LYS A 133 24.53 0.69 -7.01
N LEU A 134 24.06 0.69 -5.76
CA LEU A 134 24.92 0.57 -4.59
C LEU A 134 25.21 -0.92 -4.36
N SER A 135 26.42 -1.34 -4.75
CA SER A 135 26.83 -2.75 -4.72
C SER A 135 27.63 -3.12 -3.49
N ASP A 136 27.69 -4.43 -3.24
CA ASP A 136 28.43 -4.98 -2.11
C ASP A 136 29.94 -4.73 -2.18
N GLY A 137 30.55 -4.57 -1.01
CA GLY A 137 31.95 -4.32 -0.80
C GLY A 137 32.27 -4.26 0.70
N PRO A 138 33.54 -4.06 1.10
CA PRO A 138 33.94 -3.99 2.51
C PRO A 138 33.44 -2.76 3.29
N GLY A 139 32.78 -1.78 2.67
CA GLY A 139 32.34 -0.54 3.33
C GLY A 139 30.91 -0.12 3.01
N SER A 140 30.28 0.60 3.95
CA SER A 140 28.92 1.15 3.82
C SER A 140 28.87 2.39 2.91
N GLN A 141 27.74 2.62 2.25
CA GLN A 141 27.53 3.66 1.23
C GLN A 141 26.23 4.44 1.49
N ILE A 142 26.31 5.75 1.73
CA ILE A 142 25.15 6.59 2.00
C ILE A 142 25.05 7.71 0.97
N ILE A 143 23.84 7.97 0.48
CA ILE A 143 23.48 9.21 -0.23
C ILE A 143 22.69 10.07 0.76
N ALA A 144 23.20 11.25 1.10
CA ALA A 144 22.54 12.18 2.00
C ALA A 144 22.00 13.37 1.20
N MET A 145 20.70 13.56 1.23
CA MET A 145 19.99 14.71 0.67
C MET A 145 19.63 15.68 1.79
N ALA A 146 19.75 16.99 1.53
CA ALA A 146 19.22 17.98 2.45
C ALA A 146 17.67 17.97 2.45
N ALA A 147 17.07 18.52 3.50
CA ALA A 147 15.62 18.46 3.76
C ALA A 147 14.76 18.99 2.60
N THR A 148 15.23 20.02 1.90
CA THR A 148 14.51 20.69 0.81
C THR A 148 14.80 20.08 -0.56
N ASN A 149 15.74 19.13 -0.65
CA ASN A 149 16.17 18.60 -1.94
C ASN A 149 15.09 17.74 -2.56
N THR A 150 15.04 17.80 -3.89
CA THR A 150 14.11 17.00 -4.69
C THR A 150 14.86 15.98 -5.54
N GLY A 151 14.19 14.89 -5.91
CA GLY A 151 14.75 13.87 -6.76
C GLY A 151 13.71 13.13 -7.59
N ARG A 152 14.14 12.64 -8.74
CA ARG A 152 13.33 11.86 -9.69
C ARG A 152 14.09 10.61 -10.13
N VAL A 153 13.44 9.47 -10.00
CA VAL A 153 13.91 8.19 -10.53
C VAL A 153 12.92 7.71 -11.57
N SER A 154 13.36 7.64 -12.82
CA SER A 154 12.61 7.11 -13.97
C SER A 154 13.25 5.84 -14.54
N GLY A 155 14.44 5.46 -14.07
CA GLY A 155 15.15 4.22 -14.41
C GLY A 155 15.23 3.25 -13.24
N ASP A 156 16.35 2.52 -13.15
CA ASP A 156 16.57 1.51 -12.11
C ASP A 156 17.50 2.01 -11.00
N PHE A 157 17.06 1.87 -9.74
CA PHE A 157 17.90 2.13 -8.58
C PHE A 157 18.00 0.88 -7.71
N THR A 158 19.20 0.35 -7.53
CA THR A 158 19.45 -0.89 -6.79
C THR A 158 20.33 -0.65 -5.56
N MET A 159 19.96 -1.24 -4.43
CA MET A 159 20.80 -1.36 -3.24
C MET A 159 20.93 -2.83 -2.87
N SER A 160 22.11 -3.43 -3.08
CA SER A 160 22.34 -4.85 -2.81
C SER A 160 23.70 -5.02 -2.13
N THR A 161 23.69 -5.22 -0.82
CA THR A 161 24.91 -5.32 -0.02
C THR A 161 24.66 -6.00 1.33
N SER A 162 25.71 -6.59 1.88
CA SER A 162 25.78 -7.08 3.26
C SER A 162 26.05 -5.99 4.30
N LEU A 163 26.26 -4.74 3.87
CA LEU A 163 26.56 -3.58 4.70
C LEU A 163 25.46 -2.51 4.63
N GLN A 164 25.64 -1.36 5.29
CA GLN A 164 24.65 -0.29 5.20
C GLN A 164 24.69 0.35 3.81
N ALA A 165 23.53 0.42 3.18
CA ALA A 165 23.26 1.28 2.03
C ALA A 165 21.99 2.09 2.28
N GLY A 166 21.92 3.30 1.75
CA GLY A 166 20.69 4.10 1.84
C GLY A 166 20.78 5.46 1.19
N ILE A 167 19.62 6.02 0.88
CA ILE A 167 19.39 7.41 0.53
C ILE A 167 18.50 8.02 1.62
N ARG A 168 18.86 9.19 2.15
CA ARG A 168 18.22 9.79 3.34
C ARG A 168 18.03 11.28 3.15
N ASN A 169 16.92 11.84 3.63
CA ASN A 169 16.60 13.27 3.49
C ASN A 169 16.52 14.05 4.82
N THR A 170 17.12 13.53 5.90
CA THR A 170 17.03 14.07 7.28
C THR A 170 15.61 14.00 7.87
N THR A 171 15.47 14.25 9.17
CA THR A 171 14.15 14.22 9.86
C THR A 171 13.25 15.41 9.53
N ALA A 172 13.77 16.43 8.84
CA ALA A 172 13.05 17.64 8.48
C ALA A 172 12.65 17.70 6.99
N GLY A 173 12.85 16.61 6.23
CA GLY A 173 12.59 16.62 4.79
C GLY A 173 11.11 16.66 4.42
N ASN A 174 10.81 17.21 3.25
CA ASN A 174 9.42 17.33 2.77
C ASN A 174 8.86 15.99 2.27
N PRO A 175 7.58 15.67 2.54
CA PRO A 175 6.89 14.57 1.89
C PRO A 175 6.94 14.69 0.35
N GLY A 176 7.07 13.56 -0.34
CA GLY A 176 7.13 13.51 -1.80
C GLY A 176 8.36 14.15 -2.45
N SER A 177 9.46 14.32 -1.71
CA SER A 177 10.67 14.94 -2.25
C SER A 177 11.49 14.01 -3.16
N LEU A 178 11.39 12.69 -3.04
CA LEU A 178 11.97 11.71 -3.98
C LEU A 178 10.88 10.92 -4.67
N VAL A 179 10.78 11.03 -5.99
CA VAL A 179 9.67 10.43 -6.77
C VAL A 179 10.20 9.36 -7.72
N PHE A 180 9.70 8.14 -7.58
CA PHE A 180 9.81 7.07 -8.58
C PHE A 180 8.64 7.18 -9.55
N THR A 181 8.92 7.53 -10.79
CA THR A 181 7.90 7.73 -11.84
C THR A 181 7.47 6.40 -12.46
N SER A 182 6.38 6.41 -13.25
CA SER A 182 5.92 5.23 -14.00
C SER A 182 7.07 4.51 -14.72
N GLY A 183 7.17 3.20 -14.53
CA GLY A 183 8.22 2.35 -15.12
C GLY A 183 9.54 2.30 -14.34
N ALA A 184 9.72 3.14 -13.33
CA ALA A 184 10.91 3.12 -12.48
C ALA A 184 10.91 1.92 -11.53
N ASN A 185 12.10 1.38 -11.26
CA ASN A 185 12.26 0.23 -10.37
C ASN A 185 13.25 0.53 -9.26
N PHE A 186 12.86 0.20 -8.02
CA PHE A 186 13.76 0.13 -6.89
C PHE A 186 13.99 -1.33 -6.48
N TYR A 187 15.25 -1.75 -6.34
CA TYR A 187 15.61 -3.09 -5.89
C TYR A 187 16.37 -3.00 -4.56
N THR A 188 15.97 -3.79 -3.57
CA THR A 188 16.65 -3.82 -2.26
C THR A 188 16.96 -5.23 -1.79
N ASN A 189 18.23 -5.44 -1.43
CA ASN A 189 18.74 -6.60 -0.71
C ASN A 189 19.84 -6.15 0.27
N ILE A 190 19.45 -5.57 1.40
CA ILE A 190 20.38 -5.03 2.40
C ILE A 190 20.41 -5.93 3.63
N THR A 191 21.37 -6.84 3.71
CA THR A 191 21.40 -7.90 4.73
C THR A 191 22.24 -7.56 5.97
N ALA A 192 22.59 -6.29 6.15
CA ALA A 192 23.36 -5.84 7.31
C ALA A 192 22.63 -6.13 8.63
N SER A 193 23.22 -6.95 9.49
CA SER A 193 22.69 -7.32 10.80
C SER A 193 23.55 -6.74 11.93
N PRO A 194 22.99 -6.22 13.04
CA PRO A 194 21.62 -5.75 13.29
C PRO A 194 21.56 -4.21 13.23
N SER A 195 22.19 -3.61 12.22
CA SER A 195 22.23 -2.14 12.09
C SER A 195 21.03 -1.66 11.28
N ALA A 196 20.50 -0.46 11.62
CA ALA A 196 19.41 0.26 10.95
C ALA A 196 19.70 0.60 9.46
N ALA A 197 19.92 -0.43 8.65
CA ALA A 197 20.34 -0.39 7.26
C ALA A 197 19.09 -0.34 6.36
N TYR A 198 18.32 0.74 6.53
CA TYR A 198 17.09 0.94 5.78
C TYR A 198 17.38 1.75 4.52
N PRO A 199 16.98 1.28 3.33
CA PRO A 199 17.20 1.97 2.07
C PRO A 199 16.80 3.45 2.07
N PHE A 200 15.71 3.78 2.77
CA PHE A 200 15.15 5.12 2.84
C PHE A 200 15.16 5.71 4.26
N GLY A 201 16.03 5.17 5.13
CA GLY A 201 16.17 5.60 6.52
C GLY A 201 15.05 5.13 7.47
N ASN A 202 15.08 5.68 8.67
CA ASN A 202 14.10 5.50 9.73
C ASN A 202 13.68 6.88 10.30
N ALA A 203 12.85 6.89 11.34
CA ALA A 203 12.34 8.10 11.98
C ALA A 203 13.43 9.05 12.55
N THR A 204 14.69 8.63 12.69
CA THR A 204 15.79 9.50 13.14
C THR A 204 16.70 9.96 12.01
N GLN A 205 16.44 9.49 10.79
CA GLN A 205 17.31 9.69 9.62
C GLN A 205 16.57 10.32 8.43
N SER A 206 15.26 10.19 8.38
CA SER A 206 14.43 10.58 7.24
C SER A 206 13.03 10.96 7.71
N SER A 207 12.30 11.70 6.87
CA SER A 207 10.93 12.10 7.17
C SER A 207 9.89 11.08 6.68
N GLU A 208 8.65 11.20 7.15
CA GLU A 208 7.57 10.34 6.66
C GLU A 208 7.19 10.68 5.23
N ARG A 209 6.91 9.65 4.42
CA ARG A 209 6.37 9.75 3.05
C ARG A 209 7.19 10.60 2.09
N TRP A 210 8.48 10.78 2.35
CA TRP A 210 9.34 11.56 1.48
C TRP A 210 9.64 10.87 0.15
N VAL A 211 9.57 9.53 0.12
CA VAL A 211 9.70 8.75 -1.10
C VAL A 211 8.32 8.41 -1.64
N VAL A 212 8.03 8.72 -2.89
CA VAL A 212 6.76 8.42 -3.55
C VAL A 212 7.00 7.43 -4.68
N PHE A 213 6.21 6.35 -4.71
CA PHE A 213 6.09 5.50 -5.89
C PHE A 213 4.77 5.86 -6.60
N GLU A 214 4.88 6.41 -7.80
CA GLU A 214 3.74 6.72 -8.66
C GLU A 214 3.14 5.46 -9.30
N ALA A 215 1.97 5.61 -9.92
CA ALA A 215 1.36 4.53 -10.70
C ALA A 215 2.37 3.96 -11.72
N GLY A 216 2.50 2.64 -11.75
CA GLY A 216 3.46 1.93 -12.63
C GLY A 216 4.90 1.86 -12.12
N ALA A 217 5.25 2.54 -11.02
CA ALA A 217 6.55 2.37 -10.36
C ALA A 217 6.55 1.13 -9.44
N SER A 218 7.73 0.51 -9.28
CA SER A 218 7.84 -0.77 -8.57
C SER A 218 8.97 -0.79 -7.54
N LEU A 219 8.68 -1.28 -6.34
CA LEU A 219 9.66 -1.68 -5.34
C LEU A 219 9.79 -3.20 -5.32
N TYR A 220 10.99 -3.72 -5.49
CA TYR A 220 11.34 -5.13 -5.39
C TYR A 220 12.15 -5.39 -4.13
N TYR A 221 11.56 -6.13 -3.19
CA TYR A 221 12.24 -6.64 -2.01
C TYR A 221 12.82 -8.03 -2.30
N ASP A 222 14.15 -8.07 -2.34
CA ASP A 222 14.96 -9.25 -2.63
C ASP A 222 15.69 -9.78 -1.38
N GLY A 223 15.45 -9.18 -0.21
CA GLY A 223 15.95 -9.67 1.07
C GLY A 223 16.44 -8.58 2.02
N GLY A 224 16.79 -9.02 3.23
CA GLY A 224 17.42 -8.19 4.24
C GLY A 224 16.47 -7.28 5.03
N SER A 225 16.89 -6.04 5.25
CA SER A 225 16.19 -5.04 6.06
C SER A 225 14.96 -4.48 5.36
N SER A 226 13.94 -4.13 6.16
CA SER A 226 12.71 -3.51 5.69
C SER A 226 12.99 -2.22 4.92
N PRO A 227 12.45 -2.04 3.70
CA PRO A 227 12.52 -0.77 3.00
C PRO A 227 11.73 0.33 3.72
N PHE A 228 10.86 -0.02 4.66
CA PHE A 228 9.95 0.89 5.33
C PHE A 228 10.47 1.39 6.69
N GLY A 229 11.75 1.16 6.98
CA GLY A 229 12.39 1.61 8.21
C GLY A 229 11.97 0.81 9.44
N SER A 230 12.24 1.38 10.61
CA SER A 230 11.73 0.91 11.90
C SER A 230 11.04 2.03 12.67
N THR A 231 10.17 1.62 13.57
CA THR A 231 9.58 2.47 14.60
C THR A 231 10.27 2.18 15.92
N SER A 232 10.80 3.20 16.58
CA SER A 232 11.20 3.07 17.98
C SER A 232 9.96 2.83 18.85
N ALA A 233 10.10 2.04 19.92
CA ALA A 233 9.03 1.83 20.88
C ALA A 233 8.54 3.20 21.43
N GLY A 234 7.22 3.43 21.40
CA GLY A 234 6.61 4.69 21.84
C GLY A 234 6.56 5.82 20.81
N GLN A 235 7.04 5.61 19.58
CA GLN A 235 6.91 6.58 18.49
C GLN A 235 5.72 6.26 17.57
N PRO A 236 5.14 7.27 16.87
CA PRO A 236 4.13 7.02 15.86
C PRO A 236 4.67 6.13 14.72
N PRO A 237 3.78 5.43 13.99
CA PRO A 237 4.20 4.53 12.93
C PRO A 237 4.86 5.28 11.77
N PHE A 238 6.17 5.11 11.65
CA PHE A 238 6.99 5.69 10.59
C PHE A 238 6.87 4.87 9.29
N GLN A 239 6.66 5.55 8.17
CA GLN A 239 6.77 4.98 6.84
C GLN A 239 7.41 6.03 5.91
N PRO A 240 8.65 5.82 5.44
CA PRO A 240 9.32 6.80 4.57
C PRO A 240 8.75 6.80 3.15
N ILE A 241 8.02 5.74 2.79
CA ILE A 241 7.50 5.50 1.44
C ILE A 241 5.99 5.73 1.38
N GLU A 242 5.53 6.52 0.43
CA GLU A 242 4.14 6.58 0.01
C GLU A 242 3.95 5.79 -1.29
N PHE A 243 3.12 4.75 -1.23
CA PHE A 243 2.63 4.08 -2.43
C PHE A 243 1.34 4.74 -2.90
N ARG A 244 1.36 5.31 -4.10
CA ARG A 244 0.16 5.81 -4.76
C ARG A 244 -0.55 4.68 -5.50
N ALA A 245 -1.85 4.86 -5.74
CA ALA A 245 -2.66 3.85 -6.41
C ALA A 245 -2.03 3.44 -7.75
N GLY A 246 -1.94 2.13 -7.99
CA GLY A 246 -1.31 1.56 -9.19
C GLY A 246 0.22 1.39 -9.11
N SER A 247 0.88 1.78 -8.01
CA SER A 247 2.27 1.39 -7.74
C SER A 247 2.36 -0.03 -7.18
N ASN A 248 3.55 -0.63 -7.21
CA ASN A 248 3.74 -2.05 -6.89
C ASN A 248 4.81 -2.28 -5.83
N PHE A 249 4.51 -3.16 -4.88
CA PHE A 249 5.46 -3.74 -3.94
C PHE A 249 5.57 -5.24 -4.18
N TYR A 250 6.70 -5.67 -4.74
CA TYR A 250 7.03 -7.07 -4.97
C TYR A 250 7.85 -7.63 -3.82
N VAL A 251 7.38 -8.73 -3.23
CA VAL A 251 8.10 -9.52 -2.23
C VAL A 251 8.59 -10.78 -2.91
N ARG A 252 9.90 -10.83 -3.22
CA ARG A 252 10.53 -11.96 -3.93
C ARG A 252 11.39 -12.84 -3.02
N THR A 253 11.53 -12.45 -1.76
CA THR A 253 12.23 -13.19 -0.70
C THR A 253 11.47 -12.99 0.60
N SER A 254 11.52 -13.98 1.49
CA SER A 254 10.81 -13.90 2.77
C SER A 254 11.34 -12.76 3.64
N ASN A 255 10.45 -12.05 4.34
CA ASN A 255 10.89 -11.04 5.30
C ASN A 255 11.46 -11.70 6.56
N LEU A 256 12.48 -11.08 7.15
CA LEU A 256 13.05 -11.55 8.41
C LEU A 256 12.13 -11.15 9.57
N ALA A 257 11.54 -12.13 10.24
CA ALA A 257 10.55 -11.90 11.30
C ALA A 257 11.12 -11.19 12.54
N THR A 258 12.44 -11.21 12.74
CA THR A 258 13.11 -10.57 13.89
C THR A 258 14.35 -9.80 13.42
N ALA A 259 14.55 -8.61 13.97
CA ALA A 259 15.75 -7.76 13.87
C ALA A 259 16.03 -6.93 12.59
N ALA A 260 15.12 -6.89 11.60
CA ALA A 260 15.40 -6.21 10.32
C ALA A 260 14.49 -5.00 10.01
N GLY A 261 13.82 -4.42 11.01
CA GLY A 261 12.88 -3.29 10.83
C GLY A 261 11.42 -3.72 10.83
N VAL A 262 10.52 -2.77 10.55
CA VAL A 262 9.07 -2.99 10.55
C VAL A 262 8.59 -3.06 9.11
N PHE A 263 7.92 -4.15 8.73
CA PHE A 263 7.44 -4.39 7.38
C PHE A 263 6.01 -3.91 7.17
N THR A 264 5.12 -4.09 8.14
CA THR A 264 3.67 -3.97 7.89
C THR A 264 2.90 -3.18 8.94
N ASN A 265 3.36 -3.15 10.19
CA ASN A 265 2.63 -2.54 11.30
C ASN A 265 2.28 -1.06 11.04
N ARG A 266 0.96 -0.82 10.94
CA ARG A 266 0.28 0.44 10.63
C ARG A 266 0.71 1.09 9.31
N LYS A 267 1.16 0.29 8.34
CA LYS A 267 1.60 0.77 7.03
C LYS A 267 0.48 0.67 5.99
N ALA A 268 0.67 1.44 4.92
CA ALA A 268 -0.23 1.49 3.76
C ALA A 268 0.56 1.15 2.48
N PHE A 269 -0.01 0.27 1.68
CA PHE A 269 0.53 -0.20 0.42
C PHE A 269 -0.46 0.08 -0.71
N ALA A 270 0.05 0.09 -1.94
CA ALA A 270 -0.78 -0.07 -3.13
C ALA A 270 -0.87 -1.56 -3.47
N ASN A 271 -0.41 -2.00 -4.63
CA ASN A 271 -0.41 -3.44 -4.96
C ASN A 271 0.71 -4.16 -4.21
N VAL A 272 0.39 -5.27 -3.55
CA VAL A 272 1.37 -6.16 -2.91
C VAL A 272 1.37 -7.49 -3.65
N ILE A 273 2.52 -7.88 -4.20
CA ILE A 273 2.68 -9.10 -5.00
C ILE A 273 3.77 -9.97 -4.40
N LEU A 274 3.40 -11.18 -3.94
CA LEU A 274 4.34 -12.17 -3.44
C LEU A 274 4.71 -13.16 -4.54
N LEU A 275 6.00 -13.32 -4.78
CA LEU A 275 6.57 -14.15 -5.85
C LEU A 275 7.63 -15.13 -5.31
N ASN A 276 8.08 -16.04 -6.16
CA ASN A 276 9.27 -16.87 -5.95
C ASN A 276 9.26 -17.72 -4.67
N GLY A 277 8.08 -18.14 -4.19
CA GLY A 277 7.96 -18.92 -2.96
C GLY A 277 8.21 -18.10 -1.69
N ALA A 278 8.22 -16.77 -1.78
CA ALA A 278 8.46 -15.91 -0.64
C ALA A 278 7.33 -16.00 0.39
N THR A 279 7.69 -15.80 1.66
CA THR A 279 6.73 -15.62 2.76
C THR A 279 6.78 -14.19 3.28
N LEU A 280 5.66 -13.47 3.20
CA LEU A 280 5.48 -12.21 3.93
C LEU A 280 4.69 -12.49 5.21
N THR A 281 5.36 -12.38 6.35
CA THR A 281 4.72 -12.44 7.67
C THR A 281 4.51 -11.03 8.18
N ALA A 282 3.25 -10.66 8.42
CA ALA A 282 2.92 -9.35 8.97
C ALA A 282 3.32 -9.24 10.45
N ASP A 283 4.02 -8.17 10.77
CA ASP A 283 4.49 -7.79 12.12
C ASP A 283 3.55 -6.80 12.83
N GLY A 284 2.38 -6.55 12.26
CA GLY A 284 1.33 -5.76 12.88
C GLY A 284 0.13 -5.56 11.96
N SER A 285 -0.75 -4.63 12.32
CA SER A 285 -1.93 -4.32 11.51
C SER A 285 -1.55 -3.64 10.21
N ILE A 286 -2.25 -3.91 9.11
CA ILE A 286 -2.05 -3.25 7.82
C ILE A 286 -3.26 -2.38 7.55
N ASN A 287 -3.04 -1.09 7.37
CA ASN A 287 -4.12 -0.11 7.25
C ASN A 287 -4.68 -0.05 5.83
N ARG A 288 -3.89 -0.44 4.83
CA ARG A 288 -4.31 -0.47 3.44
C ARG A 288 -3.39 -1.35 2.60
N ILE A 289 -4.00 -2.17 1.76
CA ILE A 289 -3.44 -2.74 0.53
C ILE A 289 -4.47 -2.42 -0.54
N ASP A 290 -4.05 -1.97 -1.72
CA ASP A 290 -4.97 -1.86 -2.85
C ASP A 290 -5.29 -3.29 -3.31
N THR A 291 -4.40 -3.95 -4.03
CA THR A 291 -4.58 -5.36 -4.45
C THR A 291 -3.55 -6.26 -3.78
N LEU A 292 -3.97 -7.41 -3.26
CA LEU A 292 -3.07 -8.45 -2.72
C LEU A 292 -3.02 -9.66 -3.65
N THR A 293 -1.85 -9.93 -4.22
CA THR A 293 -1.61 -11.09 -5.08
C THR A 293 -0.56 -12.01 -4.45
N ILE A 294 -0.92 -13.28 -4.24
CA ILE A 294 -0.04 -14.31 -3.68
C ILE A 294 0.15 -15.38 -4.75
N SER A 295 1.31 -15.38 -5.42
CA SER A 295 1.60 -16.38 -6.45
C SER A 295 1.76 -17.79 -5.88
N ALA A 296 1.61 -18.80 -6.75
CA ALA A 296 1.78 -20.19 -6.38
C ALA A 296 3.12 -20.43 -5.63
N GLY A 297 3.06 -21.24 -4.58
CA GLY A 297 4.19 -21.52 -3.69
C GLY A 297 4.54 -20.41 -2.68
N SER A 298 3.98 -19.20 -2.82
CA SER A 298 4.24 -18.07 -1.90
C SER A 298 3.20 -18.03 -0.78
N THR A 299 3.54 -17.39 0.35
CA THR A 299 2.68 -17.34 1.53
C THR A 299 2.57 -15.93 2.10
N PHE A 300 1.33 -15.45 2.32
CA PHE A 300 1.08 -14.30 3.17
C PHE A 300 0.52 -14.78 4.51
N THR A 301 1.20 -14.42 5.60
CA THR A 301 0.75 -14.71 6.96
C THR A 301 0.31 -13.42 7.63
N THR A 302 -0.97 -13.33 7.97
CA THR A 302 -1.52 -12.21 8.76
C THR A 302 -0.89 -12.13 10.14
N HIS A 303 -0.93 -10.95 10.75
CA HIS A 303 -0.49 -10.77 12.13
C HIS A 303 -1.39 -11.55 13.11
N THR A 304 -0.99 -11.67 14.37
CA THR A 304 -1.79 -12.38 15.41
C THR A 304 -3.01 -11.59 15.87
N SER A 305 -3.10 -10.30 15.55
CA SER A 305 -4.21 -9.41 15.92
C SER A 305 -4.33 -8.21 15.00
N GLY A 306 -5.40 -7.43 15.18
CA GLY A 306 -5.68 -6.22 14.40
C GLY A 306 -6.34 -6.52 13.06
N GLN A 307 -6.00 -5.76 12.03
CA GLN A 307 -6.62 -5.89 10.71
C GLN A 307 -5.60 -6.01 9.59
N THR A 308 -6.03 -6.59 8.48
CA THR A 308 -5.37 -6.51 7.17
C THR A 308 -6.41 -6.00 6.18
N VAL A 309 -6.32 -4.71 5.84
CA VAL A 309 -7.29 -4.04 4.97
C VAL A 309 -6.91 -4.21 3.51
N ILE A 310 -7.87 -4.62 2.67
CA ILE A 310 -7.72 -4.78 1.22
C ILE A 310 -8.83 -3.99 0.53
N LEU A 311 -8.46 -3.08 -0.37
CA LEU A 311 -9.38 -2.17 -1.07
C LEU A 311 -9.70 -2.61 -2.51
N GLY A 312 -8.93 -3.53 -3.08
CA GLY A 312 -9.06 -4.08 -4.42
C GLY A 312 -9.13 -5.60 -4.37
N ASP A 313 -8.64 -6.29 -5.40
CA ASP A 313 -8.78 -7.74 -5.48
C ASP A 313 -7.88 -8.48 -4.47
N LEU A 314 -8.35 -9.64 -4.04
CA LEU A 314 -7.58 -10.63 -3.29
C LEU A 314 -7.35 -11.86 -4.18
N VAL A 315 -6.15 -12.00 -4.73
CA VAL A 315 -5.79 -13.08 -5.67
C VAL A 315 -4.82 -14.05 -5.00
N VAL A 316 -5.27 -15.26 -4.68
CA VAL A 316 -4.49 -16.24 -3.91
C VAL A 316 -4.29 -17.53 -4.70
N HIS A 317 -3.14 -17.64 -5.37
CA HIS A 317 -2.63 -18.86 -5.98
C HIS A 317 -1.72 -19.66 -5.03
N GLY A 318 -1.10 -19.00 -4.06
CA GLY A 318 -0.34 -19.62 -2.96
C GLY A 318 -1.18 -19.81 -1.70
N THR A 319 -0.67 -19.36 -0.56
CA THR A 319 -1.35 -19.49 0.75
C THR A 319 -1.59 -18.13 1.38
N LEU A 320 -2.84 -17.83 1.73
CA LEU A 320 -3.18 -16.78 2.69
C LEU A 320 -3.58 -17.45 4.00
N GLY A 321 -2.81 -17.18 5.06
CA GLY A 321 -2.93 -17.84 6.35
C GLY A 321 -2.93 -16.89 7.55
N ALA A 322 -3.30 -17.45 8.70
CA ALA A 322 -3.15 -16.83 10.02
C ALA A 322 -2.60 -17.87 11.01
N ALA A 323 -1.95 -17.41 12.08
CA ALA A 323 -1.59 -18.29 13.18
C ALA A 323 -2.86 -18.85 13.88
N PRO A 324 -2.83 -20.07 14.47
CA PRO A 324 -4.03 -20.75 15.02
C PRO A 324 -4.83 -19.98 16.09
N THR A 325 -4.20 -19.01 16.77
CA THR A 325 -4.83 -18.16 17.79
C THR A 325 -5.04 -16.73 17.32
N SER A 326 -4.79 -16.45 16.04
CA SER A 326 -4.90 -15.10 15.50
C SER A 326 -6.31 -14.57 15.67
N THR A 327 -6.42 -13.28 15.94
CA THR A 327 -7.64 -12.48 15.93
C THR A 327 -7.64 -11.46 14.79
N ASN A 328 -6.68 -11.58 13.86
CA ASN A 328 -6.58 -10.66 12.74
C ASN A 328 -7.78 -10.80 11.81
N GLU A 329 -8.31 -9.66 11.39
CA GLU A 329 -9.46 -9.56 10.51
C GLU A 329 -9.00 -9.10 9.12
N ILE A 330 -9.29 -9.91 8.09
CA ILE A 330 -9.23 -9.43 6.71
C ILE A 330 -10.41 -8.51 6.50
N VAL A 331 -10.15 -7.25 6.16
CA VAL A 331 -11.18 -6.23 5.96
C VAL A 331 -11.25 -5.88 4.48
N LEU A 332 -12.37 -6.19 3.84
CA LEU A 332 -12.66 -5.87 2.44
C LEU A 332 -13.43 -4.55 2.37
N ALA A 333 -12.75 -3.50 1.94
CA ALA A 333 -13.23 -2.12 2.00
C ALA A 333 -13.12 -1.32 0.70
N GLY A 334 -13.17 -2.03 -0.42
CA GLY A 334 -13.09 -1.45 -1.76
C GLY A 334 -14.32 -0.69 -2.18
N ASN A 335 -14.10 0.48 -2.79
CA ASN A 335 -15.13 1.34 -3.40
C ASN A 335 -15.46 0.98 -4.85
N ILE A 336 -14.78 -0.05 -5.35
CA ILE A 336 -15.09 -0.75 -6.59
C ILE A 336 -15.35 -2.22 -6.23
N PRO A 337 -16.07 -2.98 -7.07
CA PRO A 337 -16.24 -4.42 -6.87
C PRO A 337 -14.89 -5.12 -6.67
N GLN A 338 -14.79 -5.93 -5.62
CA GLN A 338 -13.63 -6.73 -5.28
C GLN A 338 -13.93 -8.21 -5.57
N THR A 339 -12.92 -8.94 -5.98
CA THR A 339 -12.98 -10.39 -6.14
C THR A 339 -12.02 -11.09 -5.19
N ILE A 340 -12.46 -12.22 -4.62
CA ILE A 340 -11.58 -13.18 -3.95
C ILE A 340 -11.39 -14.37 -4.88
N SER A 341 -10.18 -14.59 -5.37
CA SER A 341 -9.92 -15.53 -6.46
C SER A 341 -8.59 -16.28 -6.32
N GLY A 342 -8.27 -17.11 -7.31
CA GLY A 342 -7.02 -17.86 -7.40
C GLY A 342 -7.14 -19.33 -6.98
N THR A 343 -6.10 -20.11 -7.26
CA THR A 343 -6.09 -21.58 -7.16
C THR A 343 -5.57 -22.13 -5.83
N GLY A 344 -5.08 -21.26 -4.95
CA GLY A 344 -4.41 -21.63 -3.70
C GLY A 344 -5.36 -21.78 -2.51
N THR A 345 -4.83 -21.67 -1.29
CA THR A 345 -5.60 -21.82 -0.04
C THR A 345 -5.80 -20.47 0.65
N ILE A 346 -7.02 -20.22 1.12
CA ILE A 346 -7.35 -19.08 1.98
C ILE A 346 -7.93 -19.65 3.28
N ALA A 347 -7.17 -19.51 4.37
CA ALA A 347 -7.58 -19.90 5.72
C ALA A 347 -7.23 -18.78 6.69
N VAL A 348 -8.22 -17.94 7.02
CA VAL A 348 -8.03 -16.74 7.81
C VAL A 348 -8.75 -16.82 9.14
N SER A 349 -8.35 -15.98 10.09
CA SER A 349 -9.02 -15.93 11.39
C SER A 349 -10.39 -15.30 11.28
N SER A 350 -10.46 -14.04 10.82
CA SER A 350 -11.71 -13.31 10.66
C SER A 350 -11.80 -12.61 9.32
N LEU A 351 -13.03 -12.37 8.86
CA LEU A 351 -13.36 -11.67 7.62
C LEU A 351 -14.41 -10.60 7.90
N MET A 352 -14.22 -9.40 7.35
CA MET A 352 -15.19 -8.33 7.36
C MET A 352 -15.40 -7.79 5.95
N VAL A 353 -16.66 -7.78 5.50
CA VAL A 353 -17.09 -7.06 4.30
C VAL A 353 -17.75 -5.77 4.76
N THR A 354 -17.09 -4.65 4.52
CA THR A 354 -17.56 -3.34 5.00
C THR A 354 -18.78 -2.84 4.22
N ASP A 355 -19.53 -1.90 4.81
CA ASP A 355 -20.68 -1.24 4.20
C ASP A 355 -20.33 -0.62 2.84
N GLY A 356 -21.24 -0.71 1.88
CA GLY A 356 -21.02 -0.29 0.50
C GLY A 356 -19.98 -1.12 -0.28
N ALA A 357 -19.26 -2.07 0.33
CA ALA A 357 -18.39 -2.99 -0.40
C ALA A 357 -19.22 -3.91 -1.28
N ALA A 358 -18.71 -4.24 -2.46
CA ALA A 358 -19.23 -5.36 -3.24
C ALA A 358 -18.11 -6.38 -3.43
N VAL A 359 -18.27 -7.56 -2.83
CA VAL A 359 -17.28 -8.63 -2.87
C VAL A 359 -17.87 -9.85 -3.56
N THR A 360 -17.20 -10.38 -4.57
CA THR A 360 -17.54 -11.66 -5.20
C THR A 360 -16.52 -12.73 -4.85
N LEU A 361 -16.99 -13.88 -4.38
CA LEU A 361 -16.17 -15.08 -4.20
C LEU A 361 -16.07 -15.84 -5.52
N ASN A 362 -14.85 -16.09 -5.97
CA ASN A 362 -14.52 -16.97 -7.10
C ASN A 362 -13.77 -18.24 -6.64
N LYS A 363 -13.86 -18.54 -5.35
CA LYS A 363 -13.30 -19.73 -4.70
C LYS A 363 -13.88 -19.89 -3.29
N ASN A 364 -13.78 -21.11 -2.76
CA ASN A 364 -14.07 -21.36 -1.35
C ASN A 364 -12.99 -20.75 -0.44
N ILE A 365 -13.39 -20.30 0.74
CA ILE A 365 -12.49 -19.79 1.78
C ILE A 365 -12.85 -20.38 3.13
N ALA A 366 -11.85 -20.55 4.01
CA ALA A 366 -12.06 -20.97 5.39
C ALA A 366 -11.84 -19.79 6.34
N VAL A 367 -12.78 -19.60 7.28
CA VAL A 367 -12.74 -18.57 8.31
C VAL A 367 -12.99 -19.21 9.68
N ASN A 368 -12.02 -19.05 10.59
CA ASN A 368 -11.99 -19.85 11.83
C ASN A 368 -12.48 -19.13 13.08
N ARG A 369 -12.85 -17.85 13.01
CA ARG A 369 -13.39 -17.09 14.15
C ARG A 369 -14.67 -16.34 13.84
N THR A 370 -14.62 -15.36 12.95
CA THR A 370 -15.78 -14.49 12.70
C THR A 370 -15.84 -14.03 11.26
N VAL A 371 -17.05 -14.03 10.69
CA VAL A 371 -17.38 -13.42 9.41
C VAL A 371 -18.45 -12.35 9.66
N ASN A 372 -18.13 -11.09 9.38
CA ASN A 372 -19.06 -9.98 9.49
C ASN A 372 -19.33 -9.39 8.10
N VAL A 373 -20.59 -9.31 7.70
CA VAL A 373 -20.99 -8.72 6.42
C VAL A 373 -21.88 -7.51 6.71
N ASN A 374 -21.38 -6.32 6.39
CA ASN A 374 -22.13 -5.06 6.38
C ASN A 374 -22.47 -4.63 4.95
N GLY A 375 -21.63 -4.97 3.97
CA GLY A 375 -21.86 -4.66 2.55
C GLY A 375 -22.50 -5.81 1.78
N LYS A 376 -22.14 -5.91 0.50
CA LYS A 376 -22.56 -6.98 -0.39
C LYS A 376 -21.50 -8.09 -0.49
N LEU A 377 -21.94 -9.33 -0.26
CA LEU A 377 -21.17 -10.55 -0.49
C LEU A 377 -21.92 -11.45 -1.48
N ASP A 378 -21.36 -11.58 -2.67
CA ASP A 378 -21.78 -12.52 -3.70
C ASP A 378 -20.94 -13.79 -3.62
N PHE A 379 -21.58 -14.90 -3.33
CA PHE A 379 -20.93 -16.19 -3.17
C PHE A 379 -20.67 -16.90 -4.50
N GLY A 380 -21.30 -16.47 -5.61
CA GLY A 380 -21.33 -17.28 -6.83
C GLY A 380 -21.79 -18.71 -6.50
N THR A 381 -21.00 -19.71 -6.87
CA THR A 381 -21.21 -21.13 -6.50
C THR A 381 -20.34 -21.59 -5.34
N TYR A 382 -19.64 -20.69 -4.67
CA TYR A 382 -18.62 -20.98 -3.67
C TYR A 382 -19.14 -20.84 -2.23
N GLN A 383 -18.28 -21.20 -1.28
CA GLN A 383 -18.62 -21.35 0.13
C GLN A 383 -17.64 -20.60 1.04
N ILE A 384 -18.18 -20.09 2.15
CA ILE A 384 -17.42 -19.79 3.35
C ILE A 384 -17.59 -20.95 4.34
N THR A 385 -16.47 -21.55 4.74
CA THR A 385 -16.40 -22.71 5.64
C THR A 385 -15.56 -22.38 6.88
N GLY A 386 -15.39 -23.35 7.80
CA GLY A 386 -14.49 -23.24 8.95
C GLY A 386 -15.21 -23.16 10.29
N ASP A 387 -14.44 -22.94 11.35
CA ASP A 387 -14.95 -22.98 12.73
C ASP A 387 -15.53 -21.65 13.23
N GLY A 388 -15.60 -20.64 12.35
CA GLY A 388 -16.04 -19.31 12.71
C GLY A 388 -17.56 -19.19 12.93
N THR A 389 -17.95 -18.04 13.47
CA THR A 389 -19.33 -17.54 13.45
C THR A 389 -19.57 -16.74 12.18
N PHE A 390 -20.83 -16.65 11.75
CA PHE A 390 -21.25 -15.83 10.62
C PHE A 390 -22.29 -14.81 11.06
N THR A 391 -22.13 -13.55 10.64
CA THR A 391 -23.10 -12.50 10.91
C THR A 391 -23.27 -11.60 9.69
N ALA A 392 -24.46 -11.62 9.09
CA ALA A 392 -24.91 -10.62 8.14
C ALA A 392 -25.75 -9.55 8.86
N LYS A 393 -25.33 -8.29 8.77
CA LYS A 393 -25.79 -7.22 9.67
C LYS A 393 -26.98 -6.44 9.10
N ASN A 394 -27.83 -6.00 10.02
CA ASN A 394 -28.86 -4.99 9.77
C ASN A 394 -28.23 -3.63 9.46
N ALA A 395 -29.03 -2.72 8.94
CA ALA A 395 -28.69 -1.30 8.93
C ALA A 395 -28.33 -0.79 10.33
N VAL A 396 -27.36 0.12 10.35
CA VAL A 396 -26.90 0.83 11.55
C VAL A 396 -27.44 2.25 11.49
N ALA A 397 -28.26 2.60 12.48
CA ALA A 397 -28.81 3.95 12.59
C ALA A 397 -27.70 5.01 12.59
N ALA A 398 -27.94 6.09 11.83
CA ALA A 398 -26.96 7.15 11.66
C ALA A 398 -26.59 7.82 13.00
N ALA A 399 -25.31 7.83 13.32
CA ALA A 399 -24.74 8.52 14.46
C ALA A 399 -23.93 9.73 14.00
N ASN A 400 -24.20 10.89 14.58
CA ASN A 400 -23.52 12.14 14.24
C ASN A 400 -22.37 12.41 15.19
N GLY A 401 -21.31 13.03 14.67
CA GLY A 401 -20.15 13.42 15.44
C GLY A 401 -19.32 14.50 14.75
N ASN A 402 -18.10 14.67 15.24
CA ASN A 402 -17.12 15.60 14.72
C ASN A 402 -15.79 14.88 14.54
N ALA A 403 -14.98 15.36 13.59
CA ALA A 403 -13.63 14.85 13.36
C ALA A 403 -12.69 15.97 12.87
N THR A 404 -11.41 15.81 13.20
CA THR A 404 -10.31 16.56 12.60
C THR A 404 -9.70 15.74 11.46
N ARG A 405 -9.44 16.40 10.34
CA ARG A 405 -8.94 15.80 9.11
C ARG A 405 -7.80 16.63 8.52
N SER A 406 -6.88 15.93 7.87
CA SER A 406 -5.80 16.51 7.10
C SER A 406 -5.91 16.01 5.66
N ALA A 407 -5.80 16.90 4.68
CA ALA A 407 -5.87 16.54 3.27
C ALA A 407 -4.81 15.48 2.93
N GLY A 408 -5.20 14.45 2.18
CA GLY A 408 -4.35 13.31 1.83
C GLY A 408 -4.15 12.29 2.97
N ALA A 409 -4.68 12.52 4.17
CA ALA A 409 -4.57 11.58 5.28
C ALA A 409 -5.70 10.53 5.26
N TYR A 410 -5.34 9.30 5.59
CA TYR A 410 -6.24 8.17 5.81
C TYR A 410 -6.62 8.02 7.30
N LEU A 411 -6.57 9.14 8.05
CA LEU A 411 -6.76 9.17 9.48
C LEU A 411 -7.63 10.36 9.85
N LEU A 412 -8.68 10.10 10.60
CA LEU A 412 -9.48 11.08 11.32
C LEU A 412 -9.04 11.07 12.79
N THR A 413 -8.96 12.25 13.41
CA THR A 413 -8.54 12.40 14.82
C THR A 413 -9.52 13.27 15.59
N GLY A 414 -9.50 13.16 16.93
CA GLY A 414 -10.43 13.88 17.79
C GLY A 414 -11.89 13.53 17.48
N VAL A 415 -12.14 12.27 17.12
CA VAL A 415 -13.46 11.84 16.66
C VAL A 415 -14.45 11.74 17.83
N SER A 416 -15.66 12.28 17.65
CA SER A 416 -16.82 12.07 18.52
C SER A 416 -17.92 11.29 17.79
N GLY A 417 -18.90 10.75 18.52
CA GLY A 417 -20.07 10.08 17.93
C GLY A 417 -19.83 8.66 17.41
N ALA A 418 -18.58 8.19 17.35
CA ALA A 418 -18.23 6.83 16.93
C ALA A 418 -18.25 5.80 18.08
N ALA A 419 -18.45 6.23 19.32
CA ALA A 419 -18.43 5.37 20.49
C ALA A 419 -19.57 4.32 20.43
N GLY A 420 -19.22 3.04 20.58
CA GLY A 420 -20.17 1.93 20.53
C GLY A 420 -20.50 1.43 19.11
N LEU A 421 -20.01 2.09 18.06
CA LEU A 421 -20.17 1.63 16.69
C LEU A 421 -19.13 0.55 16.33
N SER A 422 -19.54 -0.41 15.50
CA SER A 422 -18.64 -1.43 14.96
C SER A 422 -17.82 -0.91 13.77
N ARG A 423 -16.68 -1.55 13.50
CA ARG A 423 -15.89 -1.33 12.26
C ARG A 423 -16.71 -1.68 11.02
N GLY A 424 -16.24 -1.17 9.88
CA GLY A 424 -16.79 -1.51 8.58
C GLY A 424 -18.08 -0.79 8.24
N ILE A 425 -18.34 0.36 8.86
CA ILE A 425 -19.45 1.25 8.52
C ILE A 425 -18.98 2.40 7.64
N THR A 426 -19.89 3.05 6.92
CA THR A 426 -19.61 4.27 6.16
C THR A 426 -19.42 5.46 7.11
N VAL A 427 -18.45 6.31 6.78
CA VAL A 427 -18.29 7.64 7.38
C VAL A 427 -18.40 8.68 6.27
N SER A 428 -19.28 9.65 6.48
CA SER A 428 -19.56 10.72 5.52
C SER A 428 -19.45 12.09 6.18
N GLY A 429 -19.26 13.11 5.36
CA GLY A 429 -19.13 14.49 5.80
C GLY A 429 -18.45 15.33 4.72
N THR A 430 -18.65 16.65 4.76
CA THR A 430 -17.97 17.58 3.84
C THR A 430 -16.47 17.29 3.86
N GLY A 431 -15.79 17.24 2.72
CA GLY A 431 -14.34 17.03 2.68
C GLY A 431 -13.85 15.59 2.87
N LEU A 432 -14.75 14.63 3.04
CA LEU A 432 -14.49 13.20 2.84
C LEU A 432 -14.96 12.77 1.45
N GLN A 433 -14.33 11.74 0.89
CA GLN A 433 -14.77 11.16 -0.38
C GLN A 433 -16.05 10.34 -0.17
N PRO A 434 -17.01 10.34 -1.12
CA PRO A 434 -18.13 9.40 -1.07
C PRO A 434 -17.66 7.95 -0.98
N GLY A 435 -18.35 7.13 -0.20
CA GLY A 435 -17.97 5.74 0.05
C GLY A 435 -16.78 5.57 1.02
N THR A 436 -16.34 6.60 1.73
CA THR A 436 -15.31 6.45 2.77
C THR A 436 -15.81 5.55 3.90
N ARG A 437 -15.00 4.59 4.32
CA ARG A 437 -15.37 3.58 5.33
C ARG A 437 -14.41 3.55 6.47
N VAL A 438 -14.91 3.14 7.62
CA VAL A 438 -14.08 2.93 8.79
C VAL A 438 -13.43 1.54 8.74
N VAL A 439 -12.10 1.52 8.60
CA VAL A 439 -11.33 0.27 8.50
C VAL A 439 -10.60 -0.11 9.79
N SER A 440 -10.38 0.85 10.69
CA SER A 440 -9.82 0.58 12.04
C SER A 440 -10.06 1.74 13.00
N TYR A 441 -9.99 1.45 14.30
CA TYR A 441 -10.06 2.43 15.40
C TYR A 441 -8.92 2.20 16.39
N THR A 442 -8.52 3.26 17.09
CA THR A 442 -7.91 3.13 18.41
C THR A 442 -8.95 2.63 19.43
N THR A 443 -8.49 2.12 20.57
CA THR A 443 -9.37 1.57 21.63
C THR A 443 -10.40 2.58 22.15
N ASN A 444 -10.12 3.88 22.06
CA ASN A 444 -11.00 4.95 22.52
C ASN A 444 -11.86 5.54 21.39
N ALA A 445 -11.73 5.03 20.16
CA ALA A 445 -12.36 5.55 18.94
C ALA A 445 -12.08 7.04 18.67
N ASP A 446 -11.04 7.62 19.27
CA ASP A 446 -10.62 9.01 19.07
C ASP A 446 -9.81 9.20 17.77
N SER A 447 -9.25 8.11 17.24
CA SER A 447 -8.53 8.05 15.98
C SER A 447 -9.08 6.93 15.10
N ILE A 448 -9.52 7.30 13.90
CA ILE A 448 -10.19 6.39 12.96
C ILE A 448 -9.41 6.33 11.66
N TYR A 449 -9.00 5.13 11.27
CA TYR A 449 -8.43 4.89 9.96
C TYR A 449 -9.54 4.67 8.95
N ILE A 450 -9.42 5.33 7.80
CA ILE A 450 -10.45 5.36 6.75
C ILE A 450 -9.95 4.77 5.44
N SER A 451 -10.86 4.22 4.62
CA SER A 451 -10.53 3.56 3.34
C SER A 451 -10.10 4.51 2.22
N LEU A 452 -10.50 5.79 2.30
CA LEU A 452 -10.19 6.84 1.34
C LEU A 452 -9.55 8.04 2.05
N PRO A 453 -8.66 8.78 1.40
CA PRO A 453 -8.03 9.93 2.02
C PRO A 453 -9.02 11.09 2.14
N ALA A 454 -8.90 11.87 3.21
CA ALA A 454 -9.61 13.15 3.31
C ALA A 454 -9.18 14.10 2.18
N ILE A 455 -10.14 14.83 1.62
CA ILE A 455 -9.91 15.74 0.47
C ILE A 455 -9.40 17.10 0.94
N THR A 456 -9.86 17.55 2.11
CA THR A 456 -9.59 18.90 2.62
C THR A 456 -9.18 18.85 4.09
N ASN A 457 -8.42 19.85 4.52
CA ASN A 457 -8.16 20.08 5.95
C ASN A 457 -9.43 20.54 6.66
N GLY A 458 -9.55 20.24 7.95
CA GLY A 458 -10.65 20.72 8.78
C GLY A 458 -10.53 20.24 10.22
N THR A 459 -10.94 21.08 11.18
CA THR A 459 -10.91 20.78 12.61
C THR A 459 -12.32 20.76 13.16
N GLY A 460 -12.69 19.71 13.91
CA GLY A 460 -14.03 19.59 14.51
C GLY A 460 -15.18 19.54 13.49
N THR A 461 -14.90 19.14 12.26
CA THR A 461 -15.89 19.10 11.16
C THR A 461 -16.92 18.00 11.38
N ALA A 462 -18.18 18.28 11.07
CA ALA A 462 -19.26 17.32 11.23
C ALA A 462 -19.05 16.07 10.36
N VAL A 463 -19.29 14.90 10.95
CA VAL A 463 -19.26 13.59 10.29
C VAL A 463 -20.47 12.77 10.73
N THR A 464 -20.92 11.89 9.85
CA THR A 464 -22.01 10.95 10.12
C THR A 464 -21.52 9.54 9.85
N PHE A 465 -21.78 8.64 10.80
CA PHE A 465 -21.48 7.22 10.74
C PHE A 465 -22.76 6.43 10.58
N GLY A 466 -22.78 5.45 9.68
CA GLY A 466 -23.95 4.61 9.45
C GLY A 466 -23.64 3.46 8.51
N ALA A 467 -24.56 2.52 8.38
CA ALA A 467 -24.48 1.45 7.41
C ALA A 467 -25.87 1.05 6.95
N GLU A 468 -25.98 0.63 5.70
CA GLU A 468 -27.19 0.03 5.15
C GLU A 468 -27.26 -1.46 5.51
N GLU A 469 -28.37 -2.13 5.16
CA GLU A 469 -28.49 -3.57 5.29
C GLU A 469 -27.49 -4.33 4.41
N ALA A 470 -26.90 -5.37 4.98
CA ALA A 470 -26.04 -6.27 4.22
C ALA A 470 -26.80 -6.92 3.05
N THR A 471 -26.09 -7.25 1.98
CA THR A 471 -26.64 -7.98 0.83
C THR A 471 -25.92 -9.31 0.64
N LEU A 472 -26.66 -10.41 0.66
CA LEU A 472 -26.13 -11.73 0.32
C LEU A 472 -26.67 -12.17 -1.03
N GLU A 473 -25.76 -12.48 -1.94
CA GLU A 473 -26.08 -12.96 -3.28
C GLU A 473 -25.54 -14.37 -3.50
N THR A 474 -26.32 -15.28 -4.09
CA THR A 474 -25.89 -16.65 -4.31
C THR A 474 -26.36 -17.23 -5.63
N SER A 475 -25.43 -17.94 -6.28
CA SER A 475 -25.68 -18.85 -7.40
C SER A 475 -25.41 -20.31 -7.02
N ASN A 476 -25.22 -20.61 -5.73
CA ASN A 476 -25.01 -21.97 -5.24
C ASN A 476 -26.34 -22.73 -5.27
N PRO A 477 -26.45 -23.89 -5.96
CA PRO A 477 -27.70 -24.66 -6.03
C PRO A 477 -28.26 -25.06 -4.65
N ALA A 478 -27.39 -25.22 -3.65
CA ALA A 478 -27.78 -25.48 -2.27
C ALA A 478 -28.24 -24.22 -1.51
N GLY A 479 -28.22 -23.05 -2.14
CA GLY A 479 -28.64 -21.79 -1.54
C GLY A 479 -27.85 -21.48 -0.26
N PHE A 480 -28.56 -21.19 0.83
CA PHE A 480 -28.00 -21.01 2.17
C PHE A 480 -28.25 -22.24 3.07
N ASP A 481 -28.22 -23.45 2.50
CA ASP A 481 -28.20 -24.68 3.31
C ASP A 481 -26.98 -24.68 4.26
N PRO A 482 -27.16 -24.96 5.57
CA PRO A 482 -26.09 -24.83 6.56
C PRO A 482 -24.98 -25.87 6.41
N LEU A 483 -25.18 -26.95 5.63
CA LEU A 483 -24.18 -28.00 5.42
C LEU A 483 -23.51 -27.91 4.05
N THR A 484 -24.23 -27.45 3.03
CA THR A 484 -23.78 -27.50 1.63
C THR A 484 -23.93 -26.19 0.86
N GLY A 485 -24.57 -25.19 1.45
CA GLY A 485 -24.84 -23.89 0.85
C GLY A 485 -23.66 -22.93 0.85
N SER A 486 -23.94 -21.66 0.63
CA SER A 486 -22.95 -20.58 0.58
C SER A 486 -22.23 -20.32 1.91
N VAL A 487 -22.88 -20.60 3.04
CA VAL A 487 -22.35 -20.41 4.39
C VAL A 487 -22.47 -21.72 5.15
N THR A 488 -21.33 -22.37 5.41
CA THR A 488 -21.25 -23.69 6.06
C THR A 488 -20.28 -23.69 7.25
N VAL A 489 -20.14 -22.53 7.89
CA VAL A 489 -19.36 -22.41 9.13
C VAL A 489 -20.04 -23.19 10.26
N THR A 490 -19.23 -23.73 11.19
CA THR A 490 -19.74 -24.57 12.29
C THR A 490 -20.18 -23.76 13.51
N GLY A 491 -19.71 -22.53 13.64
CA GLY A 491 -20.16 -21.61 14.68
C GLY A 491 -21.56 -21.05 14.43
N GLU A 492 -22.03 -20.23 15.36
CA GLU A 492 -23.34 -19.58 15.29
C GLU A 492 -23.47 -18.74 14.01
N GLN A 493 -24.59 -18.90 13.32
CA GLN A 493 -24.96 -18.12 12.15
C GLN A 493 -26.10 -17.16 12.51
N THR A 494 -25.89 -15.88 12.27
CA THR A 494 -26.84 -14.80 12.47
C THR A 494 -27.08 -14.04 11.16
N TYR A 495 -28.32 -14.03 10.72
CA TYR A 495 -28.84 -13.27 9.59
C TYR A 495 -29.79 -12.23 10.17
N GLY A 496 -29.39 -10.96 10.08
CA GLY A 496 -30.29 -9.85 10.34
C GLY A 496 -31.39 -9.74 9.28
N ARG A 497 -32.15 -8.65 9.35
CA ARG A 497 -32.87 -8.04 8.25
C ARG A 497 -31.89 -7.57 7.19
N ILE A 498 -31.73 -8.41 6.16
CA ILE A 498 -30.76 -8.24 5.08
C ILE A 498 -31.43 -8.35 3.73
N ASN A 499 -30.67 -7.99 2.68
CA ASN A 499 -31.06 -8.18 1.30
C ASN A 499 -30.60 -9.55 0.78
N TYR A 500 -31.49 -10.26 0.07
CA TYR A 500 -31.18 -11.52 -0.59
C TYR A 500 -31.29 -11.40 -2.11
N VAL A 501 -30.29 -11.92 -2.83
CA VAL A 501 -30.32 -12.08 -4.30
C VAL A 501 -30.05 -13.54 -4.64
N ILE A 502 -31.02 -14.22 -5.26
CA ILE A 502 -30.94 -15.65 -5.56
C ILE A 502 -30.93 -15.84 -7.07
N ASN A 503 -29.79 -16.27 -7.60
CA ASN A 503 -29.52 -16.38 -9.03
C ASN A 503 -29.61 -17.80 -9.60
N THR A 504 -29.93 -18.79 -8.77
CA THR A 504 -30.02 -20.18 -9.19
C THR A 504 -31.21 -20.90 -8.56
N THR A 505 -31.59 -22.03 -9.15
CA THR A 505 -32.63 -22.88 -8.60
C THR A 505 -32.19 -23.44 -7.26
N THR A 506 -32.98 -23.19 -6.21
CA THR A 506 -32.68 -23.71 -4.86
C THR A 506 -33.94 -23.99 -4.04
N THR A 507 -33.79 -24.87 -3.06
CA THR A 507 -34.83 -25.16 -2.06
C THR A 507 -34.53 -24.57 -0.69
N LYS A 508 -33.45 -23.77 -0.58
CA LYS A 508 -32.97 -23.11 0.64
C LYS A 508 -32.56 -21.66 0.34
N PRO A 509 -33.45 -20.81 -0.18
CA PRO A 509 -33.11 -19.43 -0.57
C PRO A 509 -32.76 -18.52 0.61
N PHE A 510 -33.17 -18.84 1.84
CA PHE A 510 -32.90 -18.00 3.01
C PHE A 510 -31.97 -18.68 4.01
N GLY A 511 -31.03 -17.90 4.55
CA GLY A 511 -30.24 -18.29 5.72
C GLY A 511 -31.10 -18.30 6.98
N LEU A 512 -30.82 -19.24 7.89
CA LEU A 512 -31.56 -19.40 9.14
C LEU A 512 -30.63 -19.18 10.34
N ASN A 513 -31.13 -18.45 11.35
CA ASN A 513 -30.39 -18.24 12.59
C ASN A 513 -30.18 -19.55 13.35
N THR A 514 -28.95 -19.83 13.75
CA THR A 514 -28.65 -21.00 14.59
C THR A 514 -29.37 -20.85 15.94
N GLY A 515 -30.19 -21.84 16.31
CA GLY A 515 -30.95 -21.80 17.56
C GLY A 515 -32.07 -20.75 17.62
N GLY A 516 -32.31 -20.01 16.53
CA GLY A 516 -33.36 -19.00 16.42
C GLY A 516 -34.71 -19.55 15.96
N THR A 517 -35.67 -18.64 15.76
CA THR A 517 -36.97 -19.00 15.14
C THR A 517 -36.78 -19.28 13.64
N THR A 518 -37.67 -20.07 13.05
CA THR A 518 -37.71 -20.33 11.61
C THR A 518 -38.22 -19.14 10.78
N THR A 519 -38.39 -17.97 11.41
CA THR A 519 -38.84 -16.74 10.75
C THR A 519 -37.64 -15.94 10.28
N VAL A 520 -37.64 -15.60 9.00
CA VAL A 520 -36.65 -14.75 8.34
C VAL A 520 -37.23 -13.35 8.24
N GLU A 521 -36.50 -12.37 8.73
CA GLU A 521 -36.76 -10.97 8.39
C GLU A 521 -35.85 -10.60 7.23
N ALA A 522 -36.41 -10.17 6.10
CA ALA A 522 -35.62 -9.71 4.96
C ALA A 522 -36.01 -8.25 4.65
N ALA A 523 -35.02 -7.43 4.33
CA ALA A 523 -35.26 -6.09 3.81
C ALA A 523 -35.84 -6.22 2.39
N SER A 524 -34.99 -6.54 1.42
CA SER A 524 -35.39 -6.84 0.04
C SER A 524 -35.01 -8.26 -0.39
N VAL A 525 -35.80 -8.85 -1.28
CA VAL A 525 -35.55 -10.17 -1.85
C VAL A 525 -35.73 -10.12 -3.37
N LEU A 526 -34.69 -10.54 -4.09
CA LEU A 526 -34.69 -10.68 -5.55
C LEU A 526 -34.49 -12.15 -5.93
N PHE A 527 -35.51 -12.73 -6.55
CA PHE A 527 -35.44 -14.05 -7.16
C PHE A 527 -35.22 -13.93 -8.67
N ASN A 528 -34.02 -14.30 -9.12
CA ASN A 528 -33.66 -14.38 -10.54
C ASN A 528 -33.80 -15.80 -11.12
N ALA A 529 -34.19 -16.78 -10.30
CA ALA A 529 -34.38 -18.18 -10.69
C ALA A 529 -35.53 -18.82 -9.87
N PRO A 530 -36.06 -19.99 -10.31
CA PRO A 530 -37.08 -20.72 -9.56
C PRO A 530 -36.62 -21.08 -8.14
N VAL A 531 -37.45 -20.86 -7.13
CA VAL A 531 -37.10 -21.20 -5.75
C VAL A 531 -38.20 -22.00 -5.07
N THR A 532 -37.82 -22.80 -4.09
CA THR A 532 -38.73 -23.33 -3.08
C THR A 532 -38.37 -22.75 -1.74
N THR A 533 -39.31 -22.12 -1.05
CA THR A 533 -39.09 -21.51 0.27
C THR A 533 -38.61 -22.56 1.28
N ASN A 534 -37.95 -22.10 2.34
CA ASN A 534 -37.51 -22.94 3.46
C ASN A 534 -37.84 -22.34 4.84
N ALA A 535 -38.67 -21.30 4.87
CA ALA A 535 -38.92 -20.47 6.03
C ALA A 535 -40.23 -19.68 5.88
N ILE A 536 -40.73 -19.18 7.00
CA ILE A 536 -41.63 -18.02 7.02
C ILE A 536 -40.75 -16.79 6.81
N ALA A 537 -40.98 -16.00 5.77
CA ALA A 537 -40.23 -14.76 5.52
C ALA A 537 -41.13 -13.54 5.55
N LEU A 538 -40.70 -12.53 6.31
CA LEU A 538 -41.30 -11.20 6.41
C LEU A 538 -40.46 -10.23 5.57
N ILE A 539 -41.05 -9.65 4.52
CA ILE A 539 -40.35 -8.77 3.58
C ILE A 539 -40.73 -7.33 3.87
N TYR A 540 -39.75 -6.51 4.24
CA TYR A 540 -39.98 -5.15 4.73
C TYR A 540 -39.96 -4.09 3.62
N GLU A 541 -39.26 -4.33 2.52
CA GLU A 541 -39.05 -3.32 1.47
C GLU A 541 -39.53 -3.80 0.11
N ASN A 542 -38.82 -4.74 -0.54
CA ASN A 542 -39.15 -5.15 -1.90
C ASN A 542 -39.06 -6.67 -2.06
N LEU A 543 -40.11 -7.28 -2.61
CA LEU A 543 -40.05 -8.63 -3.15
C LEU A 543 -40.13 -8.53 -4.68
N GLN A 544 -39.09 -9.02 -5.36
CA GLN A 544 -39.02 -9.06 -6.81
C GLN A 544 -38.75 -10.47 -7.32
N ALA A 545 -39.49 -10.89 -8.36
CA ALA A 545 -39.24 -12.14 -9.08
C ALA A 545 -39.09 -11.87 -10.58
N THR A 546 -37.89 -12.02 -11.12
CA THR A 546 -37.61 -11.73 -12.54
C THR A 546 -37.73 -12.96 -13.42
N SER A 547 -37.46 -14.16 -12.88
CA SER A 547 -37.61 -15.42 -13.61
C SER A 547 -37.91 -16.59 -12.67
N GLY A 548 -38.85 -17.44 -13.06
CA GLY A 548 -39.14 -18.70 -12.38
C GLY A 548 -40.37 -18.72 -11.47
N LYS A 549 -40.85 -19.93 -11.17
CA LYS A 549 -41.96 -20.18 -10.25
C LYS A 549 -41.43 -20.14 -8.81
N ILE A 550 -42.09 -19.38 -7.93
CA ILE A 550 -41.85 -19.42 -6.49
C ILE A 550 -42.78 -20.48 -5.90
N ASN A 551 -42.21 -21.58 -5.40
CA ASN A 551 -42.97 -22.61 -4.69
C ASN A 551 -42.89 -22.34 -3.19
N ILE A 552 -44.02 -22.05 -2.56
CA ILE A 552 -44.11 -21.90 -1.10
C ILE A 552 -44.46 -23.28 -0.52
N ARG A 553 -43.65 -23.78 0.43
CA ARG A 553 -43.94 -25.05 1.11
C ARG A 553 -45.19 -24.92 1.98
N PRO A 554 -45.93 -26.01 2.27
CA PRO A 554 -47.17 -25.92 3.06
C PRO A 554 -47.04 -25.27 4.44
N THR A 555 -45.84 -25.27 5.03
CA THR A 555 -45.54 -24.68 6.36
C THR A 555 -44.88 -23.31 6.29
N ASP A 556 -44.59 -22.83 5.09
CA ASP A 556 -43.85 -21.60 4.85
C ASP A 556 -44.79 -20.48 4.42
N SER A 557 -44.34 -19.23 4.49
CA SER A 557 -45.05 -18.10 3.93
C SER A 557 -44.09 -17.01 3.49
N LEU A 558 -44.50 -16.21 2.50
CA LEU A 558 -43.85 -14.96 2.13
C LEU A 558 -44.84 -13.84 2.39
N SER A 559 -44.58 -13.01 3.39
CA SER A 559 -45.49 -11.95 3.81
C SER A 559 -44.86 -10.59 3.55
N LEU A 560 -45.55 -9.74 2.80
CA LEU A 560 -45.16 -8.35 2.60
C LEU A 560 -45.60 -7.52 3.80
N MET A 561 -44.68 -6.81 4.42
CA MET A 561 -44.97 -5.90 5.51
C MET A 561 -45.57 -4.59 4.98
N THR A 562 -46.13 -3.78 5.88
CA THR A 562 -46.73 -2.50 5.48
C THR A 562 -45.70 -1.60 4.80
N GLY A 563 -46.01 -1.14 3.59
CA GLY A 563 -45.13 -0.30 2.78
C GLY A 563 -44.22 -1.08 1.82
N ALA A 564 -44.16 -2.40 1.91
CA ALA A 564 -43.35 -3.21 1.01
C ALA A 564 -43.98 -3.30 -0.40
N THR A 565 -43.14 -3.40 -1.43
CA THR A 565 -43.55 -3.51 -2.83
C THR A 565 -43.39 -4.94 -3.36
N LEU A 566 -44.30 -5.33 -4.25
CA LEU A 566 -44.23 -6.58 -5.02
C LEU A 566 -44.02 -6.24 -6.50
N SER A 567 -43.03 -6.85 -7.15
CA SER A 567 -42.73 -6.58 -8.56
C SER A 567 -42.22 -7.78 -9.35
N GLY A 568 -42.50 -7.83 -10.66
CA GLY A 568 -42.07 -8.94 -11.52
C GLY A 568 -43.17 -9.96 -11.82
N THR A 569 -42.78 -11.17 -12.22
CA THR A 569 -43.71 -12.21 -12.72
C THR A 569 -43.79 -13.37 -11.72
N TYR A 570 -45.00 -13.62 -11.22
CA TYR A 570 -45.31 -14.68 -10.27
C TYR A 570 -46.29 -15.67 -10.92
N ASN A 571 -46.03 -16.97 -10.80
CA ASN A 571 -46.86 -18.04 -11.37
C ASN A 571 -47.56 -18.85 -10.29
#